data_AF-A0A165YFA9-F1
#
_entry.id   AF-A0A165YFA9-F1
#
_cell.length_a   1.000
_cell.length_b   1.000
_cell.length_c   1.000
_cell.angle_alpha   90.00
_cell.angle_beta   90.00
_cell.angle_gamma   90.00
#
_symmetry.space_group_name_H-M   'P 1'
#
loop_
_entity.id
_entity.type
_entity.pdbx_description
1 polymer ?
#
loop_
_entity_poly.entity_id
_entity_poly.type
_entity_poly.pdbx_seq_one_letter_code
_entity_poly.pdbx_strand_id
1 'polypeptide(L)'
;MPLCAESGIGFKLAFGDYMEGKALSTQAYYWAKSVSENKPRSREERDQAHETLSKVSELYSQAADKFPKDDEWYCSYKKYSLIQLFLNGDPLSLTLPLTDSILHDLPLGQTIWRWSSNNVEGELDGYAQLEDFQDAVREATEAGQIPPGSDIGVSPPWADPSIIFGKEATIQSHF
;
A
#
# COMPACT_ATOMS: atom_id res chain seq x y z
N MET A 1 12.55 -40.36 2.34
CA MET A 1 12.28 -39.02 1.76
C MET A 1 10.91 -39.06 1.13
N PRO A 2 9.91 -38.32 1.61
CA PRO A 2 8.68 -38.17 0.86
C PRO A 2 8.96 -37.28 -0.36
N LEU A 3 8.52 -37.72 -1.52
CA LEU A 3 8.49 -36.94 -2.75
C LEU A 3 7.57 -35.74 -2.50
N CYS A 4 8.16 -34.55 -2.43
CA CYS A 4 7.40 -33.30 -2.50
C CYS A 4 6.72 -33.33 -3.88
N ALA A 5 5.40 -33.48 -3.89
CA ALA A 5 4.63 -33.40 -5.13
C ALA A 5 4.79 -31.96 -5.64
N GLU A 6 5.73 -31.73 -6.55
CA GLU A 6 5.78 -30.50 -7.31
C GLU A 6 4.41 -30.33 -7.96
N SER A 7 3.68 -29.30 -7.55
CA SER A 7 2.42 -28.95 -8.17
C SER A 7 2.67 -28.80 -9.68
N GLY A 8 2.08 -29.71 -10.46
CA GLY A 8 2.28 -29.74 -11.90
C GLY A 8 1.94 -28.39 -12.51
N ILE A 9 2.59 -28.04 -13.62
CA ILE A 9 2.44 -26.72 -14.26
C ILE A 9 0.96 -26.36 -14.51
N GLY A 10 0.11 -27.35 -14.79
CA GLY A 10 -1.33 -27.16 -14.93
C GLY A 10 -2.05 -26.73 -13.64
N PHE A 11 -1.63 -27.20 -12.47
CA PHE A 11 -2.17 -26.75 -11.19
C PHE A 11 -1.70 -25.32 -10.87
N LYS A 12 -0.42 -25.01 -11.13
CA LYS A 12 0.12 -23.66 -10.94
C LYS A 12 -0.55 -22.62 -11.84
N LEU A 13 -0.74 -22.96 -13.12
CA LEU A 13 -1.42 -22.08 -14.08
C LEU A 13 -2.93 -21.97 -13.81
N ALA A 14 -3.58 -23.03 -13.32
CA ALA A 14 -5.02 -23.00 -13.04
C ALA A 14 -5.39 -22.33 -11.71
N PHE A 15 -4.46 -22.29 -10.73
CA PHE A 15 -4.79 -21.89 -9.36
C PHE A 15 -3.78 -20.95 -8.67
N GLY A 16 -2.62 -20.64 -9.26
CA GLY A 16 -1.51 -20.00 -8.51
C GLY A 16 -0.77 -18.85 -9.18
N ASP A 17 -0.95 -18.62 -10.48
CA ASP A 17 -0.19 -17.61 -11.21
C ASP A 17 -1.10 -16.60 -11.89
N TYR A 18 -1.57 -15.63 -11.11
CA TYR A 18 -2.09 -14.36 -11.61
C TYR A 18 -0.93 -13.55 -12.22
N MET A 19 -0.40 -14.03 -13.35
CA MET A 19 0.84 -13.54 -13.97
C MET A 19 0.78 -12.06 -14.30
N GLU A 20 -0.39 -11.58 -14.72
CA GLU A 20 -0.60 -10.16 -14.98
C GLU A 20 -0.45 -9.33 -13.70
N GLY A 21 -1.06 -9.76 -12.60
CA GLY A 21 -0.94 -9.10 -11.31
C GLY A 21 0.51 -9.08 -10.80
N LYS A 22 1.22 -10.20 -10.91
CA LYS A 22 2.65 -10.29 -10.58
C LYS A 22 3.53 -9.40 -11.46
N ALA A 23 3.23 -9.30 -12.75
CA ALA A 23 3.98 -8.44 -13.66
C ALA A 23 3.77 -6.95 -13.32
N LEU A 24 2.53 -6.55 -13.03
CA LEU A 24 2.18 -5.19 -12.60
C LEU A 24 2.86 -4.83 -11.28
N SER A 25 2.80 -5.71 -10.28
CA SER A 25 3.43 -5.46 -8.97
C SER A 25 4.97 -5.40 -9.06
N THR A 26 5.58 -6.18 -9.96
CA THR A 26 7.03 -6.12 -10.23
C THR A 26 7.42 -4.79 -10.86
N GLN A 27 6.64 -4.28 -11.81
CA GLN A 27 6.87 -2.95 -12.39
C GLN A 27 6.73 -1.86 -11.33
N ALA A 28 5.66 -1.92 -10.52
CA ALA A 28 5.44 -0.99 -9.42
C ALA A 28 6.63 -0.98 -8.45
N TYR A 29 7.10 -2.15 -8.03
CA TYR A 29 8.24 -2.30 -7.14
C TYR A 29 9.53 -1.67 -7.71
N TYR A 30 9.81 -1.90 -8.99
CA TYR A 30 10.99 -1.31 -9.64
C TYR A 30 10.98 0.23 -9.56
N TRP A 31 9.85 0.85 -9.91
CA TRP A 31 9.71 2.29 -9.91
C TRP A 31 9.69 2.87 -8.48
N ALA A 32 8.99 2.23 -7.55
CA ALA A 32 8.98 2.60 -6.13
C ALA A 32 10.40 2.63 -5.55
N LYS A 33 11.16 1.57 -5.83
CA LYS A 33 12.55 1.44 -5.40
C LYS A 33 13.44 2.51 -6.03
N SER A 34 13.26 2.79 -7.33
CA SER A 34 14.01 3.85 -8.02
C SER A 34 13.79 5.22 -7.37
N VAL A 35 12.55 5.58 -7.02
CA VAL A 35 12.25 6.84 -6.32
C VAL A 35 12.89 6.86 -4.93
N SER A 36 12.73 5.78 -4.16
CA SER A 36 13.25 5.70 -2.80
C SER A 36 14.78 5.77 -2.72
N GLU A 37 15.50 5.19 -3.68
CA GLU A 37 16.96 5.17 -3.70
C GLU A 37 17.56 6.50 -4.21
N ASN A 38 16.90 7.14 -5.17
CA ASN A 38 17.41 8.38 -5.78
C ASN A 38 17.27 9.61 -4.87
N LYS A 39 16.29 9.63 -3.95
CA LYS A 39 16.05 10.72 -2.98
C LYS A 39 16.05 12.12 -3.63
N PRO A 40 14.96 12.49 -4.33
CA PRO A 40 14.90 13.68 -5.18
C PRO A 40 15.21 14.98 -4.41
N ARG A 41 16.13 15.81 -4.94
CA ARG A 41 16.60 17.04 -4.29
C ARG A 41 16.21 18.30 -5.04
N SER A 42 16.27 18.27 -6.37
CA SER A 42 15.81 19.40 -7.18
C SER A 42 14.29 19.42 -7.25
N ARG A 43 13.72 20.56 -7.67
CA ARG A 43 12.27 20.67 -7.86
C ARG A 43 11.81 19.72 -8.97
N GLU A 44 12.55 19.67 -10.07
CA GLU A 44 12.24 18.82 -11.22
C GLU A 44 12.26 17.33 -10.86
N GLU A 45 13.24 16.90 -10.05
CA GLU A 45 13.33 15.52 -9.56
C GLU A 45 12.15 15.18 -8.64
N ARG A 46 11.69 16.14 -7.83
CA ARG A 46 10.53 15.96 -6.93
C ARG A 46 9.23 15.85 -7.71
N ASP A 47 9.02 16.73 -8.69
CA ASP A 47 7.84 16.69 -9.56
C ASP A 47 7.78 15.33 -10.28
N GLN A 48 8.91 14.86 -10.81
CA GLN A 48 8.99 13.54 -11.44
C GLN A 48 8.73 12.38 -10.45
N ALA A 49 9.22 12.49 -9.22
CA ALA A 49 8.99 11.50 -8.19
C ALA A 49 7.51 11.44 -7.77
N HIS A 50 6.83 12.58 -7.65
CA HIS A 50 5.38 12.63 -7.40
C HIS A 50 4.61 11.89 -8.50
N GLU A 51 4.85 12.23 -9.78
CA GLU A 51 4.23 11.53 -10.91
C GLU A 51 4.50 10.02 -10.89
N THR A 52 5.73 9.64 -10.53
CA THR A 52 6.13 8.24 -10.44
C THR A 52 5.40 7.53 -9.30
N LEU A 53 5.29 8.12 -8.12
CA LEU A 53 4.59 7.53 -6.97
C LEU A 53 3.10 7.35 -7.25
N SER A 54 2.44 8.34 -7.89
CA SER A 54 1.04 8.18 -8.33
C SER A 54 0.88 7.00 -9.30
N LYS A 55 1.79 6.87 -10.27
CA LYS A 55 1.78 5.74 -11.21
C LYS A 55 2.05 4.40 -10.53
N VAL A 56 2.97 4.35 -9.57
CA VAL A 56 3.25 3.13 -8.79
C VAL A 56 2.01 2.73 -7.99
N SER A 57 1.32 3.69 -7.38
CA SER A 57 0.06 3.42 -6.68
C SER A 57 -0.96 2.77 -7.61
N GLU A 58 -1.14 3.33 -8.81
CA GLU A 58 -2.05 2.80 -9.82
C GLU A 58 -1.66 1.37 -10.24
N LEU A 59 -0.37 1.11 -10.49
CA LEU A 59 0.11 -0.23 -10.85
C LEU A 59 -0.15 -1.26 -9.76
N TYR A 60 0.03 -0.90 -8.48
CA TYR A 60 -0.30 -1.80 -7.36
C TYR A 60 -1.81 -2.01 -7.22
N SER A 61 -2.62 -0.97 -7.41
CA SER A 61 -4.09 -1.11 -7.44
C SER A 61 -4.55 -2.04 -8.56
N GLN A 62 -4.05 -1.84 -9.78
CA GLN A 62 -4.32 -2.72 -10.92
C GLN A 62 -3.82 -4.14 -10.68
N ALA A 63 -2.68 -4.31 -9.99
CA ALA A 63 -2.16 -5.62 -9.61
C ALA A 63 -3.13 -6.31 -8.65
N ALA A 64 -3.62 -5.61 -7.62
CA ALA A 64 -4.57 -6.13 -6.65
C ALA A 64 -5.85 -6.65 -7.34
N ASP A 65 -6.39 -5.90 -8.30
CA ASP A 65 -7.61 -6.28 -9.04
C ASP A 65 -7.47 -7.58 -9.86
N LYS A 66 -6.25 -8.11 -10.04
CA LYS A 66 -6.03 -9.41 -10.68
C LYS A 66 -6.18 -10.60 -9.73
N PHE A 67 -6.22 -10.36 -8.43
CA PHE A 67 -6.35 -11.41 -7.41
C PHE A 67 -7.78 -11.44 -6.84
N PRO A 68 -8.30 -12.63 -6.50
CA PRO A 68 -9.51 -12.74 -5.70
C PRO A 68 -9.37 -12.03 -4.36
N LYS A 69 -10.48 -11.51 -3.83
CA LYS A 69 -10.49 -10.77 -2.55
C LYS A 69 -10.02 -11.59 -1.35
N ASP A 70 -10.17 -12.90 -1.41
CA ASP A 70 -9.77 -13.86 -0.37
C ASP A 70 -8.32 -14.35 -0.54
N ASP A 71 -7.60 -13.88 -1.56
CA ASP A 71 -6.17 -14.10 -1.75
C ASP A 71 -5.36 -13.10 -0.91
N GLU A 72 -4.25 -13.55 -0.31
CA GLU A 72 -3.39 -12.68 0.51
C GLU A 72 -2.83 -11.49 -0.30
N TRP A 73 -2.50 -11.70 -1.58
CA TRP A 73 -1.90 -10.67 -2.43
C TRP A 73 -2.87 -9.53 -2.77
N TYR A 74 -4.18 -9.77 -2.70
CA TYR A 74 -5.18 -8.72 -2.93
C TYR A 74 -5.02 -7.58 -1.93
N CYS A 75 -5.02 -7.90 -0.64
CA CYS A 75 -4.87 -6.90 0.42
C CYS A 75 -3.43 -6.34 0.46
N SER A 76 -2.42 -7.18 0.25
CA SER A 76 -1.01 -6.72 0.23
C SER A 76 -0.76 -5.69 -0.86
N TYR A 77 -1.24 -5.91 -2.09
CA TYR A 77 -1.06 -4.95 -3.18
C TYR A 77 -1.90 -3.68 -3.00
N LYS A 78 -3.13 -3.77 -2.48
CA LYS A 78 -3.88 -2.58 -2.07
C LYS A 78 -3.13 -1.77 -1.02
N LYS A 79 -2.57 -2.45 -0.01
CA LYS A 79 -1.75 -1.80 1.00
C LYS A 79 -0.56 -1.12 0.35
N TYR A 80 0.20 -1.77 -0.54
CA TYR A 80 1.33 -1.14 -1.23
C TYR A 80 0.92 0.07 -2.07
N SER A 81 -0.24 0.03 -2.72
CA SER A 81 -0.82 1.19 -3.40
C SER A 81 -1.08 2.34 -2.42
N LEU A 82 -1.69 2.06 -1.27
CA LEU A 82 -1.92 3.03 -0.21
C LEU A 82 -0.60 3.63 0.33
N ILE A 83 0.43 2.80 0.54
CA ILE A 83 1.76 3.29 0.97
C ILE A 83 2.29 4.34 -0.01
N GLN A 84 2.13 4.12 -1.33
CA GLN A 84 2.61 5.11 -2.30
C GLN A 84 1.82 6.40 -2.24
N LEU A 85 0.50 6.36 -2.00
CA LEU A 85 -0.31 7.56 -1.81
C LEU A 85 0.15 8.34 -0.58
N PHE A 86 0.41 7.65 0.53
CA PHE A 86 0.96 8.28 1.73
C PHE A 86 2.32 8.90 1.46
N LEU A 87 3.25 8.18 0.82
CA LEU A 87 4.58 8.71 0.49
C LEU A 87 4.52 9.88 -0.50
N ASN A 88 3.52 9.90 -1.37
CA ASN A 88 3.28 10.99 -2.31
C ASN A 88 2.67 12.23 -1.63
N GLY A 89 2.12 12.05 -0.43
CA GLY A 89 1.44 13.10 0.32
C GLY A 89 0.01 13.36 -0.19
N ASP A 90 -0.63 12.35 -0.75
CA ASP A 90 -1.98 12.45 -1.31
C ASP A 90 -3.03 12.73 -0.22
N PRO A 91 -4.14 13.42 -0.58
CA PRO A 91 -5.17 13.84 0.36
C PRO A 91 -5.93 12.66 0.98
N LEU A 92 -6.50 12.90 2.16
CA LEU A 92 -7.37 11.95 2.87
C LEU A 92 -8.57 11.47 2.03
N SER A 93 -9.04 12.27 1.08
CA SER A 93 -10.09 11.91 0.13
C SER A 93 -9.72 10.74 -0.79
N LEU A 94 -8.43 10.49 -0.99
CA LEU A 94 -7.91 9.35 -1.74
C LEU A 94 -7.47 8.20 -0.83
N THR A 95 -6.83 8.52 0.31
CA THR A 95 -6.23 7.49 1.18
C THR A 95 -7.26 6.80 2.09
N LEU A 96 -8.22 7.52 2.66
CA LEU A 96 -9.22 6.93 3.57
C LEU A 96 -10.12 5.88 2.88
N PRO A 97 -10.69 6.13 1.68
CA PRO A 97 -11.50 5.10 1.03
C PRO A 97 -10.72 3.81 0.75
N LEU A 98 -9.41 3.93 0.46
CA LEU A 98 -8.56 2.77 0.24
C LEU A 98 -8.24 2.05 1.56
N THR A 99 -7.96 2.78 2.64
CA THR A 99 -7.82 2.24 4.00
C THR A 99 -9.08 1.46 4.41
N ASP A 100 -10.26 2.08 4.29
CA ASP A 100 -11.55 1.47 4.60
C ASP A 100 -11.76 0.17 3.81
N SER A 101 -11.43 0.20 2.51
CA SER A 101 -11.57 -0.97 1.65
C SER A 101 -10.61 -2.10 2.03
N ILE A 102 -9.38 -1.79 2.44
CA ILE A 102 -8.41 -2.78 2.92
C ILE A 102 -8.95 -3.43 4.21
N LEU A 103 -9.33 -2.62 5.20
CA LEU A 103 -9.82 -3.12 6.49
C LEU A 103 -11.12 -3.92 6.35
N HIS A 104 -11.98 -3.55 5.40
CA HIS A 104 -13.19 -4.31 5.07
C HIS A 104 -12.88 -5.68 4.45
N ASP A 105 -11.96 -5.75 3.48
CA ASP A 105 -11.68 -6.98 2.74
C ASP A 105 -10.70 -7.92 3.50
N LEU A 106 -9.88 -7.39 4.42
CA LEU A 106 -8.85 -8.12 5.16
C LEU A 106 -9.34 -9.39 5.89
N PRO A 107 -10.50 -9.40 6.59
CA PRO A 107 -10.99 -10.60 7.28
C PRO A 107 -11.26 -11.79 6.32
N LEU A 108 -11.59 -11.51 5.05
CA LEU A 108 -11.80 -12.56 4.04
C LEU A 108 -10.48 -13.31 3.78
N GLY A 109 -9.40 -12.59 3.49
CA GLY A 109 -8.09 -13.16 3.28
C GLY A 109 -7.55 -13.86 4.53
N GLN A 110 -7.71 -13.27 5.71
CA GLN A 110 -7.23 -13.86 6.97
C GLN A 110 -7.89 -15.21 7.30
N THR A 111 -9.13 -15.42 6.89
CA THR A 111 -9.83 -16.70 7.13
C THR A 111 -9.07 -17.89 6.50
N ILE A 112 -8.46 -17.68 5.34
CA ILE A 112 -7.73 -18.71 4.58
C ILE A 112 -6.23 -18.65 4.90
N TRP A 113 -5.65 -17.45 4.90
CA TRP A 113 -4.21 -17.24 4.89
C TRP A 113 -3.60 -16.91 6.25
N ARG A 114 -4.33 -16.94 7.37
CA ARG A 114 -3.79 -16.61 8.71
C ARG A 114 -2.49 -17.34 9.11
N TRP A 115 -2.21 -18.50 8.52
CA TRP A 115 -1.01 -19.31 8.77
C TRP A 115 0.01 -19.26 7.63
N SER A 116 -0.19 -18.39 6.64
CA SER A 116 0.80 -18.17 5.58
C SER A 116 2.08 -17.57 6.16
N SER A 117 3.20 -17.82 5.51
CA SER A 117 4.49 -17.25 5.92
C SER A 117 4.41 -15.73 6.07
N ASN A 118 3.74 -15.06 5.12
CA ASN A 118 3.49 -13.62 5.14
C ASN A 118 2.81 -13.15 6.43
N ASN A 119 1.73 -13.80 6.85
CA ASN A 119 1.01 -13.44 8.08
C ASN A 119 1.78 -13.80 9.36
N VAL A 120 2.51 -14.91 9.36
CA VAL A 120 3.31 -15.35 10.53
C VAL A 120 4.54 -14.46 10.74
N GLU A 121 5.08 -13.87 9.67
CA GLU A 121 6.23 -12.95 9.71
C GLU A 121 5.87 -11.50 10.08
N GLY A 122 4.62 -11.23 10.46
CA GLY A 122 4.19 -9.93 11.01
C GLY A 122 3.49 -9.01 10.03
N GLU A 123 3.06 -9.48 8.86
CA GLU A 123 2.28 -8.64 7.93
C GLU A 123 0.95 -8.17 8.56
N LEU A 124 0.39 -8.94 9.49
CA LEU A 124 -0.77 -8.59 10.31
C LEU A 124 -0.56 -7.32 11.17
N ASP A 125 0.63 -7.13 11.72
CA ASP A 125 0.95 -5.96 12.56
C ASP A 125 0.83 -4.66 11.76
N GLY A 126 1.14 -4.72 10.46
CA GLY A 126 1.02 -3.57 9.60
C GLY A 126 -0.42 -3.25 9.16
N TYR A 127 -1.41 -4.10 9.46
CA TYR A 127 -2.84 -3.76 9.28
C TYR A 127 -3.44 -3.17 10.55
N ALA A 128 -3.01 -3.60 11.73
CA ALA A 128 -3.38 -2.93 12.99
C ALA A 128 -2.96 -1.45 12.99
N GLN A 129 -1.78 -1.15 12.45
CA GLN A 129 -1.33 0.24 12.27
C GLN A 129 -2.22 1.07 11.33
N LEU A 130 -2.96 0.44 10.42
CA LEU A 130 -3.93 1.13 9.56
C LEU A 130 -5.24 1.41 10.30
N GLU A 131 -5.67 0.51 11.20
CA GLU A 131 -6.80 0.75 12.11
C GLU A 131 -6.49 1.91 13.05
N ASP A 132 -5.31 1.89 13.70
CA ASP A 132 -4.85 2.97 14.57
C ASP A 132 -4.80 4.32 13.83
N PHE A 133 -4.29 4.33 12.59
CA PHE A 133 -4.27 5.52 11.75
C PHE A 133 -5.69 6.04 11.44
N GLN A 134 -6.61 5.16 11.07
CA GLN A 134 -8.00 5.52 10.75
C GLN A 134 -8.70 6.12 11.98
N ASP A 135 -8.49 5.53 13.16
CA ASP A 135 -9.00 6.03 14.44
C ASP A 135 -8.46 7.42 14.76
N ALA A 136 -7.14 7.62 14.64
CA ALA A 136 -6.50 8.91 14.88
C ALA A 136 -7.02 10.01 13.94
N VAL A 137 -7.20 9.71 12.64
CA VAL A 137 -7.75 10.67 11.67
C VAL A 137 -9.19 11.04 12.01
N ARG A 138 -10.00 10.07 12.42
CA ARG A 138 -11.39 10.31 12.85
C ARG A 138 -11.43 11.21 14.10
N GLU A 139 -10.65 10.90 15.12
CA GLU A 139 -10.56 11.72 16.33
C GLU A 139 -10.13 13.16 16.01
N ALA A 140 -9.10 13.33 15.18
CA ALA A 140 -8.61 14.65 14.77
C ALA A 140 -9.65 15.44 13.95
N THR A 141 -10.45 14.74 13.13
CA THR A 141 -11.56 15.36 12.38
C THR A 141 -12.68 15.81 13.33
N GLU A 142 -13.06 14.98 14.30
CA GLU A 142 -14.08 15.31 15.32
C GLU A 142 -13.63 16.46 16.23
N ALA A 143 -12.34 16.52 16.55
CA ALA A 143 -11.73 17.62 17.31
C ALA A 143 -11.58 18.92 16.50
N GLY A 144 -11.91 18.92 15.20
CA GLY A 144 -11.78 20.07 14.30
C GLY A 144 -10.33 20.43 13.94
N GLN A 145 -9.38 19.52 14.19
CA GLN A 145 -7.97 19.68 13.81
C GLN A 145 -7.76 19.44 12.31
N ILE A 146 -8.56 18.53 11.74
CA ILE A 146 -8.63 18.27 10.30
C ILE A 146 -9.98 18.80 9.80
N PRO A 147 -10.02 19.79 8.90
CA PRO A 147 -11.27 20.26 8.34
C PRO A 147 -11.98 19.13 7.56
N PRO A 148 -13.31 19.00 7.69
CA PRO A 148 -14.07 18.02 6.91
C PRO A 148 -13.85 18.23 5.41
N GLY A 149 -13.49 17.17 4.69
CA GLY A 149 -13.21 17.23 3.25
C GLY A 149 -11.95 18.02 2.88
N SER A 150 -11.02 18.21 3.82
CA SER A 150 -9.73 18.83 3.51
C SER A 150 -8.91 18.01 2.50
N ASP A 151 -8.29 18.70 1.56
CA ASP A 151 -7.28 18.14 0.63
C ASP A 151 -5.89 18.06 1.28
N ILE A 152 -5.82 18.05 2.62
CA ILE A 152 -4.55 17.92 3.33
C ILE A 152 -4.14 16.44 3.27
N GLY A 153 -2.91 16.21 2.82
CA GLY A 153 -2.29 14.90 2.92
C GLY A 153 -1.90 14.61 4.37
N VAL A 154 -2.34 13.48 4.86
CA VAL A 154 -2.02 12.96 6.20
C VAL A 154 -1.59 11.51 6.02
N SER A 155 -0.47 11.16 6.65
CA SER A 155 0.16 9.85 6.53
C SER A 155 0.60 9.33 7.89
N PRO A 156 0.59 8.01 8.10
CA PRO A 156 1.19 7.43 9.29
C PRO A 156 2.73 7.59 9.26
N PRO A 157 3.43 7.55 10.42
CA PRO A 157 4.85 7.87 10.50
C PRO A 157 5.77 6.98 9.65
N TRP A 158 5.34 5.75 9.40
CA TRP A 158 6.10 4.76 8.62
C TRP A 158 5.98 4.94 7.10
N ALA A 159 5.05 5.77 6.62
CA ALA A 159 4.88 6.14 5.20
C ALA A 159 4.81 7.66 5.00
N ASP A 160 5.52 8.41 5.84
CA ASP A 160 5.59 9.85 5.75
C ASP A 160 6.34 10.31 4.47
N PRO A 161 5.83 11.32 3.72
CA PRO A 161 6.51 11.82 2.52
C PRO A 161 7.95 12.27 2.77
N SER A 162 8.29 12.69 4.00
CA SER A 162 9.65 13.10 4.34
C SER A 162 10.67 11.95 4.25
N ILE A 163 10.22 10.68 4.18
CA ILE A 163 11.06 9.52 3.89
C ILE A 163 11.67 9.63 2.48
N ILE A 164 10.90 10.14 1.51
CA ILE A 164 11.33 10.30 0.11
C ILE A 164 11.90 11.70 -0.13
N PHE A 165 11.17 12.73 0.32
CA PHE A 165 11.43 14.12 -0.06
C PHE A 165 12.27 14.90 0.96
N GLY A 166 12.44 14.37 2.17
CA GLY A 166 13.07 15.05 3.30
C GLY A 166 12.14 16.04 4.01
N LYS A 167 12.43 16.32 5.28
CA LYS A 167 11.59 17.18 6.14
C LYS A 167 11.45 18.61 5.63
N GLU A 168 12.50 19.13 5.01
CA GLU A 168 12.53 20.51 4.47
C GLU A 168 11.60 20.70 3.26
N ALA A 169 11.18 19.60 2.64
CA ALA A 169 10.34 19.60 1.44
C ALA A 169 8.85 19.36 1.72
N THR A 170 8.48 19.02 2.97
CA THR A 170 7.14 18.52 3.28
C THR A 170 6.35 19.55 4.11
N ILE A 171 5.15 19.91 3.66
CA ILE A 171 4.18 20.71 4.42
C ILE A 171 3.05 19.75 4.83
N GLN A 172 3.21 18.97 5.89
CA GLN A 172 2.15 18.08 6.38
C GLN A 172 2.06 18.03 7.90
N SER A 173 0.85 17.71 8.38
CA SER A 173 0.54 17.41 9.78
C SER A 173 0.81 15.94 10.06
N HIS A 174 1.68 15.65 11.03
CA HIS A 174 1.96 14.29 11.49
C HIS A 174 0.94 13.83 12.54
N PHE A 175 0.54 12.56 12.48
CA PHE A 175 -0.13 11.83 13.57
C PHE A 175 0.60 10.52 13.83
#